data_AF-A0A4U8UJV3-F1
#
_entry.id   AF-A0A4U8UJV3-F1
#
_cell.length_a   1.000
_cell.length_b   1.000
_cell.length_c   1.000
_cell.angle_alpha   90.00
_cell.angle_beta   90.00
_cell.angle_gamma   90.00
#
_symmetry.space_group_name_H-M   'P 1'
#
loop_
_entity.id
_entity.type
_entity.pdbx_description
1 polymer ?
#
loop_
_entity_poly.entity_id
_entity_poly.type
_entity_poly.pdbx_seq_one_letter_code
_entity_poly.pdbx_strand_id
1 'polypeptide(L)' 'MIWKCQLCKVCIKAIKVELFVHIGQLENLPCYCFMDGCDKYPKSCPTLMNHLKNSHNLMVPDMNSHQYYRLQEIWETYVQ' A
#
# COMPACT_ATOMS: atom_id res chain seq x y z
N MET A 1 -9.36 -9.33 -17.86
CA MET A 1 -8.01 -9.91 -18.07
C MET A 1 -7.69 -10.78 -16.86
N ILE A 2 -7.11 -11.97 -17.06
CA ILE A 2 -6.66 -12.84 -15.96
C ILE A 2 -5.13 -12.78 -15.98
N TRP A 3 -4.53 -12.30 -14.90
CA TRP A 3 -3.08 -12.31 -14.74
C TRP A 3 -2.69 -13.45 -13.82
N LYS A 4 -1.64 -14.19 -14.19
CA LYS A 4 -1.11 -15.29 -13.37
C LYS A 4 0.19 -14.83 -12.72
N CYS A 5 0.22 -14.83 -11.40
CA CYS A 5 1.41 -14.50 -10.64
C CYS A 5 2.51 -15.52 -10.91
N GLN A 6 3.71 -15.06 -11.24
CA GLN A 6 4.82 -15.99 -11.50
C GLN A 6 5.47 -16.53 -10.22
N LEU A 7 5.31 -15.82 -9.09
CA LEU A 7 5.86 -16.24 -7.80
C LEU A 7 5.00 -17.34 -7.16
N CYS A 8 3.70 -17.10 -7.00
CA CYS A 8 2.80 -18.02 -6.29
C CYS A 8 1.84 -18.81 -7.20
N LYS A 9 1.89 -18.56 -8.52
CA LYS A 9 1.06 -19.22 -9.55
C LYS A 9 -0.45 -19.00 -9.43
N VAL A 10 -0.91 -18.14 -8.50
CA VAL A 10 -2.32 -17.74 -8.36
C VAL A 10 -2.78 -16.93 -9.57
N CYS A 11 -3.97 -17.25 -10.07
CA CYS A 11 -4.66 -16.48 -11.11
C CYS A 11 -5.52 -15.41 -10.47
N ILE A 12 -5.31 -14.16 -10.87
CA ILE A 12 -6.01 -13.00 -10.33
C ILE A 12 -6.84 -12.38 -11.46
N LYS A 13 -8.16 -12.37 -11.25
CA LYS A 13 -9.12 -11.65 -12.10
C LYS A 13 -9.28 -10.24 -11.53
N ALA A 14 -8.38 -9.34 -11.85
CA ALA A 14 -8.38 -8.03 -11.23
C ALA A 14 -7.96 -6.86 -12.11
N ILE A 15 -8.43 -5.69 -11.68
CA ILE A 15 -7.88 -4.37 -12.00
C ILE A 15 -6.50 -4.18 -11.34
N LYS A 16 -5.69 -3.27 -11.91
CA LYS A 16 -4.27 -3.03 -11.60
C LYS A 16 -3.96 -2.97 -10.09
N VAL A 17 -4.87 -2.41 -9.29
CA VAL A 17 -4.71 -2.24 -7.83
C VAL A 17 -4.58 -3.58 -7.09
N GLU A 18 -5.41 -4.58 -7.40
CA GLU A 18 -5.35 -5.86 -6.66
C GLU A 18 -4.09 -6.65 -7.04
N LEU A 19 -3.56 -6.46 -8.25
CA LEU A 19 -2.26 -7.01 -8.65
C LEU A 19 -1.13 -6.43 -7.81
N PHE A 20 -1.11 -5.12 -7.58
CA PHE A 20 -0.10 -4.48 -6.73
C PHE A 20 -0.20 -4.92 -5.27
N VAL A 21 -1.41 -5.07 -4.72
CA VAL A 21 -1.60 -5.62 -3.36
C VAL A 21 -1.04 -7.03 -3.29
N HIS A 22 -1.34 -7.87 -4.27
CA HIS A 22 -0.86 -9.24 -4.30
C HIS A 22 0.66 -9.35 -4.38
N ILE A 23 1.30 -8.59 -5.27
CA ILE A 23 2.76 -8.57 -5.40
C ILE A 23 3.41 -8.02 -4.13
N GLY A 24 2.92 -6.92 -3.58
CA GLY A 24 3.45 -6.33 -2.35
C GLY A 24 3.36 -7.27 -1.14
N GLN A 25 2.30 -8.07 -1.05
CA GLN A 25 2.18 -9.11 -0.01
C GLN A 25 3.24 -10.22 -0.16
N LEU A 26 3.59 -10.61 -1.38
CA LEU A 26 4.56 -11.66 -1.67
C LEU A 26 6.00 -11.19 -1.47
N GLU A 27 6.31 -10.00 -1.97
CA GLU A 27 7.66 -9.42 -1.87
C GLU A 27 7.90 -8.72 -0.52
N ASN A 28 6.87 -8.65 0.33
CA ASN A 28 6.92 -8.06 1.66
C ASN A 28 7.46 -6.62 1.62
N LEU A 29 7.00 -5.83 0.65
CA LEU A 29 7.45 -4.46 0.43
C LEU A 29 7.02 -3.60 1.62
N PRO A 30 7.97 -3.15 2.46
CA PRO A 30 7.62 -2.47 3.70
C PRO A 30 7.17 -1.04 3.38
N CYS A 31 5.86 -0.79 3.42
CA CYS A 31 5.31 0.55 3.45
C CYS A 31 5.21 0.96 4.92
N TYR A 32 6.23 1.64 5.45
CA TYR A 32 6.22 2.09 6.84
C TYR A 32 5.09 3.09 7.11
N CYS A 33 4.40 2.95 8.24
CA CYS A 33 3.45 3.95 8.70
C CYS A 33 4.17 5.17 9.27
N PHE A 34 4.03 6.33 8.62
CA PHE A 34 4.68 7.57 9.02
C PHE A 34 4.03 8.28 10.22
N MET A 35 3.13 7.61 10.95
CA MET A 35 2.49 8.18 12.14
C MET A 35 3.36 7.98 13.37
N ASP A 36 3.55 9.04 14.16
CA ASP A 36 4.33 8.98 15.39
C ASP A 36 3.78 7.90 16.34
N GLY A 37 4.67 7.04 16.83
CA GLY A 37 4.33 5.93 17.72
C GLY A 37 3.69 4.72 17.04
N CYS A 38 3.61 4.68 15.70
CA CYS A 38 3.15 3.50 14.97
C CYS A 38 4.32 2.66 14.46
N ASP A 39 4.40 1.41 14.89
CA ASP A 39 5.44 0.45 14.51
C ASP A 39 5.02 -0.49 13.37
N LYS A 40 3.95 -0.13 12.65
CA LYS A 40 3.34 -1.01 11.64
C LYS A 40 3.93 -0.77 10.26
N TYR A 41 4.15 -1.88 9.56
CA TYR A 41 4.65 -1.93 8.18
C TYR A 41 3.63 -2.63 7.27
N PRO A 42 2.56 -1.94 6.85
CA PRO A 42 1.70 -2.42 5.77
C PRO A 42 2.50 -2.86 4.54
N LYS A 43 2.02 -3.89 3.84
CA LYS A 43 2.78 -4.55 2.75
C LYS A 43 2.52 -3.98 1.35
N SER A 44 1.73 -2.91 1.25
CA SER A 44 1.35 -2.24 -0.01
C SER A 44 0.67 -0.90 0.26
N CYS A 45 0.63 0.00 -0.73
CA CYS A 45 -0.04 1.31 -0.62
C CYS A 45 -1.53 1.19 -0.21
N PRO A 46 -2.35 0.29 -0.81
CA PRO A 46 -3.75 0.17 -0.40
C PRO A 46 -3.89 -0.33 1.04
N THR A 47 -3.01 -1.23 1.48
CA THR A 47 -2.99 -1.67 2.88
C THR A 47 -2.53 -0.58 3.84
N LEU A 48 -1.62 0.30 3.41
CA LEU A 48 -1.21 1.48 4.18
C LEU A 48 -2.36 2.48 4.32
N MET A 49 -3.05 2.81 3.23
CA MET A 49 -4.23 3.69 3.28
C MET A 49 -5.31 3.14 4.21
N ASN A 50 -5.61 1.84 4.11
CA ASN A 50 -6.58 1.21 4.99
C ASN A 50 -6.11 1.22 6.46
N HIS A 51 -4.82 1.03 6.70
CA HIS A 51 -4.23 1.12 8.04
C HIS A 51 -4.34 2.54 8.62
N LEU A 52 -3.99 3.58 7.84
CA LEU A 52 -4.10 4.99 8.25
C LEU A 52 -5.55 5.35 8.60
N LYS A 53 -6.51 4.94 7.77
CA LYS A 53 -7.93 5.15 8.02
C LYS A 53 -8.40 4.45 9.30
N ASN A 54 -8.11 3.16 9.46
CA ASN A 54 -8.71 2.37 10.54
C ASN A 54 -7.98 2.50 11.88
N SER A 55 -6.67 2.79 11.87
CA SER A 55 -5.83 2.81 13.07
C SER A 55 -5.49 4.22 13.52
N HIS A 56 -5.51 5.19 12.60
CA HIS A 56 -5.16 6.58 12.88
C HIS A 56 -6.28 7.56 12.54
N ASN A 57 -7.42 7.09 12.03
CA ASN A 57 -8.52 7.92 11.54
C ASN A 57 -8.04 9.03 10.56
N LEU A 58 -6.98 8.74 9.81
CA LEU A 58 -6.35 9.70 8.90
C LEU A 58 -6.77 9.38 7.47
N MET A 59 -7.58 10.26 6.88
CA MET A 59 -7.94 10.21 5.46
C MET A 59 -7.13 11.25 4.69
N VAL A 60 -7.00 11.07 3.37
CA VAL A 60 -6.23 11.98 2.50
C VAL A 60 -6.62 13.46 2.68
N PRO A 61 -7.91 13.84 2.79
CA PRO A 61 -8.29 15.24 3.01
C PRO A 61 -7.81 15.83 4.34
N ASP A 62 -7.55 14.99 5.34
CA ASP A 62 -7.15 15.39 6.69
C ASP A 62 -5.62 15.41 6.86
N MET A 63 -4.87 15.01 5.83
CA MET A 63 -3.41 14.97 5.88
C MET A 63 -2.80 16.37 5.80
N ASN A 64 -1.77 16.61 6.61
CA ASN A 64 -0.89 17.76 6.39
C ASN A 64 0.04 17.52 5.19
N SER A 65 0.75 18.57 4.77
CA SER A 65 1.66 18.51 3.62
C SER A 65 2.74 17.44 3.76
N HIS A 66 3.29 17.23 4.96
CA HIS A 66 4.31 16.21 5.21
C HIS A 66 3.75 14.79 5.03
N GLN A 67 2.61 14.50 5.66
CA GLN A 67 1.93 13.20 5.57
C GLN A 67 1.52 12.88 4.13
N TYR A 68 0.97 13.87 3.43
CA TYR A 68 0.59 13.71 2.03
C TYR A 68 1.82 13.42 1.15
N TYR A 69 2.90 14.16 1.34
CA TYR A 69 4.14 13.94 0.59
C TYR A 69 4.74 12.55 0.83
N ARG A 70 4.76 12.08 2.08
CA ARG A 70 5.20 10.71 2.41
C ARG A 70 4.33 9.65 1.74
N LEU A 71 3.02 9.85 1.72
CA LEU A 71 2.11 8.93 1.02
C LEU A 71 2.39 8.90 -0.49
N GLN A 72 2.71 10.04 -1.10
CA GLN A 72 3.08 10.12 -2.52
C GLN A 72 4.41 9.44 -2.83
N GLU A 73 5.47 9.67 -2.03
CA GLU A 73 6.77 8.99 -2.19
C GLU A 73 6.61 7.47 -2.20
N ILE A 74 5.82 6.95 -1.26
CA ILE A 74 5.48 5.52 -1.18
C ILE A 74 4.76 5.09 -2.47
N TRP A 75 3.78 5.87 -2.94
CA TRP A 75 3.04 5.56 -4.16
C TRP A 75 3.93 5.51 -5.40
N GLU A 76 4.80 6.51 -5.57
CA GLU A 76 5.73 6.62 -6.70
C GLU A 76 6.77 5.52 -6.72
N THR A 77 7.27 5.12 -5.54
CA THR A 77 8.23 4.02 -5.39
C THR A 77 7.67 2.67 -5.89
N TYR A 78 6.34 2.47 -5.82
CA TYR A 78 5.73 1.17 -6.08
C TYR A 78 4.85 1.09 -7.34
N VAL A 79 4.59 2.20 -8.04
CA VAL A 79 3.68 2.25 -9.21
C VAL A 79 4.40 2.43 -10.56
N GLN A 80 5.73 2.30 -10.62
CA GLN A 80 6.46 2.26 -11.89
C GLN A 80 6.05 1.07 -12.78
#